data_AF-A0A3C1CEJ6-F1
#
_entry.id   AF-A0A3C1CEJ6-F1
#
_cell.length_a   1.000
_cell.length_b   1.000
_cell.length_c   1.000
_cell.angle_alpha   90.00
_cell.angle_beta   90.00
_cell.angle_gamma   90.00
#
_symmetry.space_group_name_H-M   'P 1'
#
loop_
_entity.id
_entity.type
_entity.pdbx_description
1 polymer ?
#
loop_
_entity_poly.entity_id
_entity_poly.type
_entity_poly.pdbx_seq_one_letter_code
_entity_poly.pdbx_strand_id
1 'polypeptide(L)'
;MNIEEFYAQDERRRRSEEIELGTEWHDAAGARYELSWVADTGELYVMSEPGVPMTEDLFGDMYRSDVPVDEITVAIAGWVPGRSAMEDVLQGWEEAMARPNSVAWITERLAQRQVPRQAPPS
;
A
#
# COMPACT_ATOMS: atom_id res chain seq x y z
N MET A 1 0.35 6.69 -9.69
CA MET A 1 -0.72 6.27 -10.64
C MET A 1 -2.00 6.15 -9.84
N ASN A 2 -3.18 6.21 -10.44
CA ASN A 2 -4.40 5.90 -9.69
C ASN A 2 -4.60 4.38 -9.62
N ILE A 3 -5.52 3.92 -8.77
CA ILE A 3 -5.77 2.49 -8.56
C ILE A 3 -6.37 1.78 -9.78
N GLU A 4 -7.19 2.47 -10.58
CA GLU A 4 -7.76 1.88 -11.80
C GLU A 4 -6.69 1.63 -12.87
N GLU A 5 -5.82 2.61 -13.09
CA GLU A 5 -4.64 2.51 -13.97
C GLU A 5 -3.71 1.38 -13.51
N PHE A 6 -3.52 1.22 -12.19
CA PHE A 6 -2.75 0.12 -11.63
C PHE A 6 -3.37 -1.22 -12.02
N TYR A 7 -4.66 -1.45 -11.80
CA TYR A 7 -5.26 -2.73 -12.19
C TYR A 7 -5.38 -2.92 -13.71
N ALA A 8 -5.46 -1.84 -14.49
CA ALA A 8 -5.56 -1.91 -15.96
C ALA A 8 -4.24 -2.31 -16.64
N GLN A 9 -3.09 -2.01 -16.01
CA GLN A 9 -1.77 -2.32 -16.57
C GLN A 9 -1.42 -3.83 -16.52
N ASP A 10 -1.95 -4.57 -15.55
CA ASP A 10 -1.75 -6.02 -15.47
C ASP A 10 -3.00 -6.71 -14.92
N GLU A 11 -3.72 -7.42 -15.80
CA GLU A 11 -4.94 -8.15 -15.46
C GLU A 11 -4.69 -9.29 -14.46
N ARG A 12 -3.44 -9.75 -14.30
CA ARG A 12 -3.08 -10.73 -13.26
C ARG A 12 -3.32 -10.16 -11.87
N ARG A 13 -3.16 -8.84 -11.67
CA ARG A 13 -3.43 -8.17 -10.37
C ARG A 13 -4.86 -8.38 -9.91
N ARG A 14 -5.84 -8.36 -10.82
CA ARG A 14 -7.27 -8.58 -10.49
C ARG A 14 -7.63 -10.03 -10.20
N ARG A 15 -6.84 -10.98 -10.70
CA ARG A 15 -7.13 -12.43 -10.59
C ARG A 15 -6.28 -13.13 -9.56
N SER A 16 -5.28 -12.45 -9.01
CA SER A 16 -4.35 -13.00 -8.04
C SER A 16 -4.84 -12.79 -6.61
N GLU A 17 -4.25 -13.56 -5.71
CA GLU A 17 -4.37 -13.33 -4.28
C GLU A 17 -3.61 -12.05 -3.91
N GLU A 18 -4.31 -11.12 -3.29
CA GLU A 18 -3.75 -9.90 -2.73
C GLU A 18 -3.67 -10.07 -1.22
N ILE A 19 -2.48 -9.88 -0.65
CA ILE A 19 -2.22 -9.99 0.77
C ILE A 19 -2.06 -8.57 1.33
N GLU A 20 -3.02 -8.17 2.15
CA GLU A 20 -2.97 -6.93 2.91
C GLU A 20 -1.95 -7.05 4.06
N LEU A 21 -1.01 -6.12 4.11
CA LEU A 21 0.11 -6.05 5.05
C LEU A 21 0.01 -4.78 5.90
N GLY A 22 -1.23 -4.42 6.26
CA GLY A 22 -1.56 -3.29 7.11
C GLY A 22 -2.09 -2.07 6.35
N THR A 23 -3.08 -1.42 6.96
CA THR A 23 -3.83 -0.26 6.43
C THR A 23 -3.51 1.05 7.14
N GLU A 24 -2.71 1.01 8.20
CA GLU A 24 -2.44 2.13 9.11
C GLU A 24 -0.94 2.51 9.08
N TRP A 25 -0.32 2.47 7.90
CA TRP A 25 1.02 3.00 7.72
C TRP A 25 0.95 4.51 7.64
N HIS A 26 1.86 5.20 8.31
CA HIS A 26 1.85 6.66 8.38
C HIS A 26 3.19 7.23 7.91
N ASP A 27 3.17 8.31 7.16
CA ASP A 27 4.39 9.07 6.86
C ASP A 27 4.70 10.11 7.94
N ALA A 28 5.74 10.92 7.72
CA ALA A 28 6.14 11.98 8.64
C ALA A 28 5.13 13.15 8.71
N ALA A 29 4.28 13.30 7.69
CA ALA A 29 3.22 14.30 7.64
C ALA A 29 1.90 13.79 8.26
N GLY A 30 1.83 12.50 8.62
CA GLY A 30 0.64 11.85 9.15
C GLY A 30 -0.34 11.37 8.07
N ALA A 31 0.06 11.37 6.80
CA ALA A 31 -0.75 10.76 5.74
C ALA A 31 -0.78 9.24 5.93
N ARG A 32 -1.97 8.66 5.72
CA ARG A 32 -2.21 7.23 5.88
C ARG A 32 -1.99 6.50 4.57
N TYR A 33 -1.39 5.32 4.69
CA TYR A 33 -1.09 4.41 3.60
C TYR A 33 -1.48 2.98 3.98
N GLU A 34 -1.90 2.24 2.97
CA GLU A 34 -2.08 0.79 3.01
C GLU A 34 -0.97 0.13 2.22
N LEU A 35 -0.46 -1.00 2.71
CA LEU A 35 0.56 -1.79 2.05
C LEU A 35 -0.02 -3.15 1.68
N SER A 36 0.07 -3.52 0.41
CA SER A 36 -0.47 -4.80 -0.10
C SER A 36 0.51 -5.46 -1.07
N TRP A 37 0.46 -6.78 -1.13
CA TRP A 37 1.31 -7.60 -1.99
C TRP A 37 0.50 -8.51 -2.91
N VAL A 38 0.81 -8.50 -4.20
CA VAL A 38 0.13 -9.33 -5.22
C VAL A 38 0.92 -10.60 -5.48
N ALA A 39 0.30 -11.77 -5.27
CA ALA A 39 1.00 -13.04 -5.30
C ALA A 39 1.55 -13.45 -6.68
N ASP A 40 0.82 -13.16 -7.75
CA ASP A 40 1.17 -13.55 -9.12
C ASP A 40 2.32 -12.74 -9.70
N THR A 41 2.37 -11.45 -9.36
CA THR A 41 3.36 -10.50 -9.92
C THR A 41 4.51 -10.27 -8.94
N GLY A 42 4.32 -10.62 -7.67
CA GLY A 42 5.25 -10.33 -6.59
C GLY A 42 5.30 -8.83 -6.24
N GLU A 43 4.36 -8.03 -6.73
CA GLU A 43 4.38 -6.58 -6.53
C GLU A 43 3.96 -6.22 -5.12
N LEU A 44 4.86 -5.55 -4.40
CA LEU A 44 4.54 -4.87 -3.16
C LEU A 44 4.22 -3.42 -3.51
N TYR A 45 3.01 -2.97 -3.21
CA TYR A 45 2.58 -1.60 -3.50
C TYR A 45 1.97 -0.95 -2.27
N VAL A 46 2.07 0.38 -2.23
CA VAL A 46 1.38 1.23 -1.26
C VAL A 46 0.25 1.97 -1.93
N MET A 47 -0.86 2.06 -1.22
CA MET A 47 -2.03 2.84 -1.59
C MET A 47 -2.19 3.98 -0.58
N SER A 48 -2.52 5.17 -1.07
CA SER A 48 -2.87 6.33 -0.24
C SER A 48 -4.21 6.87 -0.66
N GLU A 49 -5.12 6.95 0.30
CA GLU A 49 -6.36 7.70 0.16
C GLU A 49 -6.09 9.15 0.58
N PRO A 50 -6.47 10.15 -0.24
CA PRO A 50 -6.39 11.54 0.18
C PRO A 50 -7.18 11.74 1.47
N GLY A 51 -6.62 12.52 2.40
CA GLY A 51 -7.26 12.87 3.65
C GLY A 51 -8.51 13.70 3.40
N VAL A 52 -9.66 13.04 3.30
CA VAL A 52 -10.95 13.69 3.06
C VAL A 52 -11.38 14.44 4.32
N PRO A 53 -11.82 15.70 4.20
CA PRO A 53 -12.51 16.34 5.31
C PRO A 53 -13.77 15.54 5.67
N MET A 54 -13.89 15.20 6.95
CA MET A 54 -15.18 14.77 7.50
C MET A 54 -16.18 15.90 7.32
N THR A 55 -17.34 15.57 6.76
CA THR A 55 -18.42 16.52 6.55
C THR A 55 -19.51 16.22 7.55
N GLU A 56 -20.02 17.26 8.20
CA GLU A 56 -21.17 17.16 9.10
C GLU A 56 -22.44 17.40 8.27
N ASP A 57 -23.43 16.52 8.41
CA ASP A 57 -24.73 16.73 7.78
C ASP A 57 -25.58 17.76 8.56
N LEU A 58 -26.78 18.05 8.06
CA LEU A 58 -27.70 19.00 8.70
C LEU A 58 -28.25 18.52 10.06
N PHE A 59 -28.02 17.25 10.41
CA PHE A 59 -28.46 16.60 11.64
C PHE A 59 -27.31 16.38 12.63
N GLY A 60 -26.08 16.74 12.28
CA GLY A 60 -24.89 16.61 13.13
C GLY A 60 -24.16 15.27 12.98
N ASP A 61 -24.55 14.43 12.02
CA ASP A 61 -23.86 13.18 11.75
C ASP A 61 -22.60 13.46 10.90
N MET A 62 -21.47 12.98 11.40
CA MET A 62 -20.19 13.06 10.69
C MET A 62 -20.08 11.92 9.69
N TYR A 63 -20.02 12.25 8.40
CA TYR A 63 -19.75 11.29 7.35
C TYR A 63 -18.43 11.61 6.64
N ARG A 64 -17.74 10.56 6.21
CA ARG A 64 -16.63 10.71 5.27
C ARG A 64 -17.26 10.95 3.90
N SER A 65 -16.91 12.05 3.24
CA SER A 65 -17.34 12.26 1.84
C SER A 65 -16.81 11.11 0.98
N ASP A 66 -17.63 10.63 0.04
CA ASP A 66 -17.19 9.63 -0.95
C ASP A 66 -15.96 10.17 -1.67
N VAL A 67 -14.85 9.45 -1.56
CA VAL A 67 -13.64 9.74 -2.33
C VAL A 67 -13.85 9.13 -3.70
N PRO A 68 -13.76 9.92 -4.78
CA PRO A 68 -13.69 9.35 -6.11
C PRO A 68 -12.51 8.36 -6.16
N VAL A 69 -12.75 7.13 -6.62
CA VAL A 69 -11.75 6.05 -6.66
C VAL A 69 -10.50 6.47 -7.45
N ASP A 70 -10.65 7.40 -8.38
CA ASP A 70 -9.61 8.05 -9.18
C ASP A 70 -8.65 8.95 -8.38
N GLU A 71 -9.01 9.36 -7.17
CA GLU A 71 -8.10 10.11 -6.27
C GLU A 71 -7.21 9.18 -5.43
N ILE A 72 -7.51 7.88 -5.38
CA ILE A 72 -6.68 6.87 -4.71
C ILE A 72 -5.37 6.72 -5.47
N THR A 73 -4.27 7.07 -4.82
CA THR A 73 -2.94 7.00 -5.43
C THR A 73 -2.24 5.72 -5.03
N VAL A 74 -1.72 5.00 -6.04
CA VAL A 74 -0.92 3.79 -5.88
C VAL A 74 0.53 4.05 -6.30
N ALA A 75 1.47 3.47 -5.55
CA ALA A 75 2.89 3.42 -5.86
C ALA A 75 3.47 2.03 -5.57
N ILE A 76 4.20 1.46 -6.54
CA ILE A 76 4.88 0.18 -6.35
C ILE A 76 6.16 0.43 -5.53
N ALA A 77 6.26 -0.22 -4.38
CA ALA A 77 7.39 -0.11 -3.46
C ALA A 77 8.53 -1.07 -3.85
N GLY A 78 8.21 -2.23 -4.45
CA GLY A 78 9.20 -3.18 -4.95
C GLY A 78 8.59 -4.50 -5.40
N TRP A 79 9.45 -5.45 -5.79
CA TRP A 79 9.05 -6.80 -6.23
C TRP A 79 9.66 -7.87 -5.33
N VAL A 80 8.81 -8.63 -4.64
CA VAL A 80 9.21 -9.73 -3.76
C VAL A 80 8.64 -11.04 -4.33
N PRO A 81 9.51 -12.01 -4.69
CA PRO A 81 9.06 -13.23 -5.35
C PRO A 81 8.48 -14.22 -4.33
N GLY A 82 7.17 -14.42 -4.39
CA GLY A 82 6.46 -15.42 -3.61
C GLY A 82 6.25 -15.04 -2.15
N ARG A 83 5.28 -15.74 -1.55
CA ARG A 83 4.76 -15.43 -0.22
C ARG A 83 5.80 -15.58 0.87
N SER A 84 6.57 -16.68 0.85
CA SER A 84 7.58 -16.95 1.88
C SER A 84 8.66 -15.85 1.93
N ALA A 85 9.10 -15.35 0.77
CA ALA A 85 10.07 -14.26 0.73
C ALA A 85 9.43 -12.94 1.22
N MET A 86 8.16 -12.69 0.91
CA MET A 86 7.42 -11.53 1.41
C MET A 86 7.32 -11.54 2.94
N GLU A 87 6.92 -12.67 3.53
CA GLU A 87 6.83 -12.85 4.98
C GLU A 87 8.19 -12.64 5.65
N ASP A 88 9.27 -13.15 5.05
CA ASP A 88 10.64 -12.97 5.53
C ASP A 88 11.13 -11.52 5.40
N VAL A 89 10.80 -10.83 4.30
CA VAL A 89 11.18 -9.42 4.08
C VAL A 89 10.47 -8.53 5.08
N LEU A 90 9.17 -8.74 5.29
CA LEU A 90 8.31 -7.91 6.12
C LEU A 90 8.16 -8.42 7.55
N GLN A 91 8.98 -9.38 7.99
CA GLN A 91 8.95 -9.85 9.38
C GLN A 91 9.03 -8.67 10.37
N GLY A 92 8.03 -8.59 11.26
CA GLY A 92 7.89 -7.51 12.26
C GLY A 92 7.16 -6.26 11.75
N TRP A 93 6.47 -6.34 10.60
CA TRP A 93 5.75 -5.20 10.03
C TRP A 93 4.64 -4.67 10.94
N GLU A 94 3.91 -5.52 11.67
CA GLU A 94 2.82 -5.09 12.56
C GLU A 94 3.31 -4.11 13.64
N GLU A 95 4.45 -4.43 14.27
CA GLU A 95 5.09 -3.58 15.27
C GLU A 95 5.68 -2.30 14.66
N ALA A 96 6.11 -2.36 13.40
CA ALA A 96 6.63 -1.21 12.68
C ALA A 96 5.51 -0.25 12.27
N MET A 97 4.37 -0.78 11.81
CA MET A 97 3.19 -0.02 11.41
C MET A 97 2.68 0.87 12.55
N ALA A 98 2.67 0.35 13.78
CA ALA A 98 2.24 1.07 14.97
C ALA A 98 3.15 2.27 15.36
N ARG A 99 4.29 2.46 14.69
CA ARG A 99 5.22 3.56 14.99
C ARG A 99 4.87 4.82 14.19
N PRO A 100 5.22 6.01 14.69
CA PRO A 100 5.16 7.22 13.88
C PRO A 100 6.09 7.12 12.66
N ASN A 101 5.68 7.70 11.53
CA ASN A 101 6.44 7.66 10.28
C ASN A 101 6.84 6.23 9.86
N SER A 102 5.93 5.27 10.05
CA SER A 102 6.13 3.85 9.74
C SER A 102 6.39 3.57 8.26
N VAL A 103 6.00 4.45 7.34
CA VAL A 103 6.37 4.33 5.90
C VAL A 103 7.89 4.38 5.69
N ALA A 104 8.64 5.12 6.52
CA ALA A 104 10.09 5.14 6.45
C ALA A 104 10.69 3.74 6.73
N TRP A 105 10.10 3.00 7.68
CA TRP A 105 10.51 1.63 7.96
C TRP A 105 10.36 0.73 6.73
N ILE A 106 9.27 0.84 5.97
CA ILE A 106 9.08 0.05 4.73
C ILE A 106 10.24 0.33 3.77
N THR A 107 10.53 1.61 3.51
CA THR A 107 11.57 2.01 2.58
C THR A 107 12.96 1.51 3.01
N GLU A 108 13.27 1.64 4.29
CA GLU A 108 14.53 1.16 4.87
C GLU A 108 14.62 -0.36 4.83
N ARG A 109 13.53 -1.08 5.15
CA ARG A 109 13.46 -2.53 5.16
C ARG A 109 13.69 -3.10 3.76
N LEU A 110 13.02 -2.55 2.76
CA LEU A 110 13.19 -2.96 1.36
C LEU A 110 14.62 -2.70 0.88
N ALA A 111 15.23 -1.58 1.27
CA ALA A 111 16.62 -1.29 0.96
C ALA A 111 17.60 -2.27 1.63
N GLN A 112 17.39 -2.58 2.91
CA GLN A 112 18.22 -3.54 3.67
C GLN A 112 18.13 -4.96 3.10
N ARG A 113 16.94 -5.36 2.64
CA ARG A 113 16.71 -6.68 2.02
C ARG A 113 17.00 -6.70 0.51
N GLN A 114 17.49 -5.57 -0.03
CA GLN A 114 17.84 -5.40 -1.43
C GLN A 114 16.69 -5.77 -2.39
N VAL A 115 15.46 -5.44 -2.00
CA VAL A 115 14.28 -5.69 -2.81
C VAL A 115 14.38 -4.89 -4.12
N PRO A 116 14.22 -5.53 -5.28
CA PRO A 116 14.22 -4.85 -6.57
C PRO A 116 13.17 -3.74 -6.63
N ARG A 117 13.57 -2.59 -7.20
CA ARG A 117 12.68 -1.45 -7.49
C ARG A 117 12.16 -1.44 -8.93
N GLN A 118 12.47 -2.48 -9.69
CA GLN A 118 11.98 -2.68 -11.05
C GLN A 118 11.47 -4.11 -11.16
N ALA A 119 10.49 -4.30 -12.05
CA ALA A 119 9.97 -5.62 -12.35
C ALA A 119 11.12 -6.54 -12.80
N PRO A 120 11.25 -7.74 -12.21
CA PRO A 120 12.21 -8.72 -12.69
C PRO A 120 11.87 -9.10 -14.14
N PRO A 121 12.89 -9.38 -14.98
CA PRO A 121 12.64 -9.85 -16.35
C PRO A 121 11.84 -11.17 -16.31
N SER A 122 10.81 -11.23 -17.15
CA SER A 122 9.91 -12.40 -17.30
C SER A 122 10.61 -13.60 -17.93
#